data_AF-A0A9Y1FMI1-F1
#
_entry.id   AF-A0A9Y1FMI1-F1
#
_cell.length_a   1.000
_cell.length_b   1.000
_cell.length_c   1.000
_cell.angle_alpha   90.00
_cell.angle_beta   90.00
_cell.angle_gamma   90.00
#
_symmetry.space_group_name_H-M   'P 1'
#
loop_
_entity.id
_entity.type
_entity.pdbx_description
1 polymer ?
#
loop_
_entity_poly.entity_id
_entity_poly.type
_entity_poly.pdbx_seq_one_letter_code
_entity_poly.pdbx_strand_id
1 'polypeptide(L)'
;MDEWQVRARIDQALNNSTKVYAMENGRLVRLHDVIKVRELNAFLGLIIAYSAGSFMTIDRFYLDSFHPVRQKRIINRLNSHSGQINTALLLELLRLRDKTKLSKYDIIRKVQHKYFINQPIGTRDITESLNRMLRKTMVDYFWFEGKYFRRSNFDLRLIELPNNANYDFIKINIDNIIQF
;
A
#
# COMPACT_ATOMS: atom_id res chain seq x y z
N MET A 1 10.79 -19.84 14.76
CA MET A 1 11.37 -19.28 13.52
C MET A 1 10.36 -18.30 12.94
N ASP A 2 10.73 -17.10 12.53
CA ASP A 2 10.95 -15.95 13.42
C ASP A 2 10.28 -14.75 12.72
N GLU A 3 9.71 -13.78 13.44
CA GLU A 3 9.03 -12.58 12.89
C GLU A 3 9.82 -11.91 11.74
N TRP A 4 11.14 -12.01 11.83
CA TRP A 4 12.13 -11.63 10.85
C TRP A 4 11.94 -12.18 9.43
N GLN A 5 11.40 -13.40 9.27
CA GLN A 5 11.20 -14.00 7.95
C GLN A 5 10.03 -13.39 7.17
N VAL A 6 8.94 -13.05 7.86
CA VAL A 6 7.77 -12.37 7.26
C VAL A 6 8.18 -10.97 6.84
N ARG A 7 8.88 -10.27 7.73
CA ARG A 7 9.50 -8.96 7.52
C ARG A 7 10.37 -8.95 6.25
N ALA A 8 11.31 -9.89 6.13
CA ALA A 8 12.21 -9.99 4.97
C ALA A 8 11.48 -10.19 3.63
N ARG A 9 10.36 -10.94 3.60
CA ARG A 9 9.55 -11.13 2.38
C ARG A 9 8.81 -9.86 1.96
N ILE A 10 8.33 -9.09 2.93
CA ILE A 10 7.72 -7.78 2.68
C ILE A 10 8.78 -6.83 2.10
N ASP A 11 9.97 -6.81 2.69
CA ASP A 11 11.09 -5.98 2.22
C ASP A 11 11.51 -6.33 0.79
N GLN A 12 11.63 -7.62 0.47
CA GLN A 12 11.93 -8.09 -0.89
C GLN A 12 10.85 -7.66 -1.91
N ALA A 13 9.57 -7.70 -1.51
CA ALA A 13 8.46 -7.30 -2.37
C ALA A 13 8.42 -5.80 -2.66
N LEU A 14 8.88 -4.97 -1.71
CA LEU A 14 9.02 -3.52 -1.85
C LEU A 14 10.19 -3.19 -2.78
N ASN A 15 11.36 -3.79 -2.57
CA ASN A 15 12.55 -3.56 -3.38
C ASN A 15 12.36 -3.99 -4.85
N ASN A 16 11.61 -5.07 -5.09
CA ASN A 16 11.29 -5.55 -6.43
C ASN A 16 10.21 -4.71 -7.17
N SER A 17 9.58 -3.74 -6.51
CA SER A 17 8.57 -2.86 -7.13
C SER A 17 9.19 -1.71 -7.94
N THR A 18 10.52 -1.58 -7.94
CA THR A 18 11.35 -0.63 -8.72
C THR A 18 11.34 -0.84 -10.25
N LYS A 19 10.39 -1.63 -10.78
CA LYS A 19 10.29 -1.94 -12.22
C LYS A 19 9.98 -0.70 -13.06
N VAL A 20 10.57 -0.67 -14.25
CA VAL A 20 10.37 0.33 -15.31
C VAL A 20 9.17 -0.10 -16.17
N TYR A 21 8.33 0.85 -16.60
CA TYR A 21 7.10 0.60 -17.35
C TYR A 21 7.16 1.25 -18.74
N ALA A 22 6.62 0.58 -19.75
CA ALA A 22 6.51 1.12 -21.11
C ALA A 22 5.24 1.96 -21.27
N MET A 23 5.36 3.17 -21.82
CA MET A 23 4.23 4.00 -22.24
C MET A 23 3.73 3.60 -23.64
N GLU A 24 2.55 4.11 -24.04
CA GLU A 24 1.94 3.85 -25.35
C GLU A 24 2.81 4.32 -26.54
N ASN A 25 3.72 5.27 -26.31
CA ASN A 25 4.70 5.74 -27.30
C ASN A 25 6.03 4.96 -27.28
N GLY A 26 6.11 3.85 -26.53
CA GLY A 26 7.30 2.98 -26.46
C GLY A 26 8.40 3.44 -25.50
N ARG A 27 8.25 4.59 -24.82
CA ARG A 27 9.24 5.08 -23.86
C ARG A 27 9.18 4.30 -22.54
N LEU A 28 10.33 3.84 -22.06
CA LEU A 28 10.47 3.22 -20.74
C LEU A 28 10.66 4.29 -19.67
N VAL A 29 9.80 4.29 -18.66
CA VAL A 29 9.76 5.31 -17.61
C VAL A 29 9.57 4.67 -16.23
N ARG A 30 10.12 5.31 -15.20
CA ARG A 30 9.91 4.89 -13.81
C ARG A 30 8.48 5.23 -13.38
N LEU A 31 7.93 4.52 -12.40
CA LEU A 31 6.53 4.68 -11.97
C LEU A 31 6.15 6.15 -11.66
N HIS A 32 7.07 6.93 -11.07
CA HIS A 32 6.86 8.35 -10.76
C HIS A 32 6.69 9.25 -12.00
N ASP A 33 7.24 8.88 -13.15
CA ASP A 33 7.10 9.62 -14.41
C ASP A 33 5.82 9.20 -15.17
N VAL A 34 5.38 7.93 -15.01
CA VAL A 34 4.07 7.45 -15.50
C VAL A 34 2.92 8.22 -14.83
N ILE A 35 3.14 8.58 -13.56
CA ILE A 35 2.22 9.34 -12.72
C ILE A 35 2.05 10.78 -13.22
N LYS A 36 3.14 11.47 -13.56
CA LYS A 36 3.10 12.86 -14.07
C LYS A 36 2.25 13.04 -15.32
N VAL A 37 2.20 12.05 -16.21
CA VAL A 37 1.41 12.14 -17.46
C VAL A 37 -0.10 11.92 -17.21
N ARG A 38 -0.51 11.50 -16.00
CA ARG A 38 -1.92 11.36 -15.61
C ARG A 38 -2.44 12.53 -14.75
N GLU A 39 -1.69 13.63 -14.64
CA GLU A 39 -1.88 14.77 -13.72
C GLU A 39 -3.09 15.70 -13.98
N LEU A 40 -4.17 15.30 -14.65
CA LEU A 40 -5.32 16.21 -14.85
C LEU A 40 -6.67 15.74 -14.30
N ASN A 41 -6.79 14.55 -13.68
CA ASN A 41 -8.10 14.05 -13.21
C ASN A 41 -8.11 13.30 -11.86
N ALA A 42 -7.00 13.20 -11.12
CA ALA A 42 -6.97 12.43 -9.87
C ALA A 42 -7.32 13.33 -8.66
N PHE A 43 -8.55 13.20 -8.16
CA PHE A 43 -9.00 13.85 -6.90
C PHE A 43 -8.44 13.18 -5.64
N LEU A 44 -7.71 12.07 -5.75
CA LEU A 44 -7.20 11.27 -4.64
C LEU A 44 -5.71 11.00 -4.80
N GLY A 45 -4.99 10.93 -3.68
CA GLY A 45 -3.61 10.50 -3.68
C GLY A 45 -3.18 9.76 -2.41
N LEU A 46 -2.21 8.88 -2.61
CA LEU A 46 -1.71 7.94 -1.63
C LEU A 46 -0.19 8.05 -1.57
N ILE A 47 0.35 8.44 -0.43
CA ILE A 47 1.80 8.46 -0.20
C ILE A 47 2.13 7.35 0.79
N ILE A 48 3.04 6.48 0.40
CA ILE A 48 3.52 5.38 1.23
C ILE A 48 4.99 5.63 1.52
N ALA A 49 5.32 5.93 2.77
CA ALA A 49 6.71 5.97 3.22
C ALA A 49 7.01 4.72 4.03
N TYR A 50 8.05 3.98 3.64
CA TYR A 50 8.42 2.72 4.26
C TYR A 50 9.88 2.72 4.68
N SER A 51 10.16 2.07 5.80
CA SER A 51 11.51 1.74 6.26
C SER A 51 11.57 0.22 6.36
N ALA A 52 12.42 -0.40 5.54
CA ALA A 52 12.53 -1.85 5.47
C ALA A 52 12.76 -2.40 6.88
N GLY A 53 11.93 -3.37 7.21
CA GLY A 53 11.91 -3.97 8.51
C GLY A 53 11.25 -3.20 9.66
N SER A 54 11.11 -1.89 9.59
CA SER A 54 10.61 -1.12 10.72
C SER A 54 9.11 -0.86 10.63
N PHE A 55 8.67 -0.14 9.60
CA PHE A 55 7.29 0.29 9.45
C PHE A 55 6.95 0.64 8.00
N MET A 56 5.65 0.73 7.75
CA MET A 56 5.07 1.38 6.59
C MET A 56 4.04 2.40 7.05
N THR A 57 4.14 3.62 6.55
CA THR A 57 3.17 4.69 6.78
C THR A 57 2.39 4.95 5.51
N ILE A 58 1.12 5.32 5.67
CA ILE A 58 0.21 5.58 4.57
C ILE A 58 -0.48 6.91 4.85
N ASP A 59 -0.21 7.88 3.99
CA ASP A 59 -0.85 9.17 3.95
C ASP A 59 -1.84 9.19 2.78
N ARG A 60 -3.09 9.52 3.11
CA ARG A 60 -4.20 9.57 2.17
C ARG A 60 -4.64 11.02 2.07
N PHE A 61 -4.84 11.51 0.86
CA PHE A 61 -5.35 12.85 0.65
C PHE A 61 -6.33 12.89 -0.51
N TYR A 62 -7.18 13.90 -0.49
CA TYR A 62 -8.07 14.22 -1.59
C TYR A 62 -8.00 15.72 -1.90
N LEU A 63 -8.34 16.10 -3.12
CA LEU A 63 -8.44 17.50 -3.52
C LEU A 63 -9.86 17.99 -3.30
N ASP A 64 -10.05 18.94 -2.40
CA ASP A 64 -11.28 19.72 -2.25
C ASP A 64 -11.05 21.10 -2.84
N SER A 65 -11.71 21.42 -3.95
CA SER A 65 -11.61 22.74 -4.59
C SER A 65 -10.16 23.20 -4.82
N PHE A 66 -9.30 22.27 -5.26
CA PHE A 66 -7.85 22.42 -5.45
C PHE A 66 -6.98 22.51 -4.18
N HIS A 67 -7.57 22.39 -2.99
CA HIS A 67 -6.85 22.27 -1.73
C HIS A 67 -6.67 20.79 -1.31
N PRO A 68 -5.44 20.32 -1.03
CA PRO A 68 -5.22 18.97 -0.56
C PRO A 68 -5.67 18.81 0.90
N VAL A 69 -6.68 17.99 1.12
CA VAL A 69 -7.14 17.60 2.46
C VAL A 69 -6.56 16.24 2.82
N ARG A 70 -5.79 16.21 3.91
CA ARG A 70 -5.09 15.02 4.38
C ARG A 70 -5.89 14.29 5.45
N GLN A 71 -6.09 12.99 5.26
CA GLN A 71 -6.67 12.13 6.28
C GLN A 71 -5.61 11.70 7.30
N LYS A 72 -6.06 11.24 8.48
CA LYS A 72 -5.16 10.72 9.52
C LYS A 72 -4.25 9.62 8.95
N ARG A 73 -2.94 9.78 9.16
CA ARG A 73 -1.90 8.82 8.76
C ARG A 73 -2.14 7.46 9.40
N ILE A 74 -1.96 6.41 8.61
CA ILE A 74 -1.94 5.03 9.09
C ILE A 74 -0.48 4.63 9.28
N ILE A 75 -0.17 3.98 10.41
CA ILE A 75 1.18 3.53 10.73
C ILE A 75 1.10 2.02 10.98
N ASN A 76 1.64 1.25 10.04
CA ASN A 76 1.79 -0.19 10.16
C ASN A 76 3.20 -0.49 10.63
N ARG A 77 3.38 -0.83 11.91
CA ARG A 77 4.67 -1.27 12.42
C ARG A 77 4.91 -2.72 11.97
N LEU A 78 6.04 -2.99 11.33
CA LEU A 78 6.35 -4.32 10.78
C LEU A 78 6.79 -5.30 11.86
N ASN A 79 7.05 -4.81 13.08
CA ASN A 79 7.25 -5.65 14.26
C ASN A 79 5.94 -6.05 14.97
N SER A 80 4.78 -5.66 14.43
CA SER A 80 3.49 -6.04 14.99
C SER A 80 2.71 -6.90 14.01
N HIS A 81 2.00 -7.89 14.53
CA HIS A 81 1.23 -8.83 13.72
C HIS A 81 0.19 -8.14 12.84
N SER A 82 -0.56 -7.19 13.42
CA SER A 82 -1.56 -6.41 12.70
C SER A 82 -0.94 -5.49 11.65
N GLY A 83 0.24 -4.92 11.91
CA GLY A 83 0.97 -4.11 10.95
C GLY A 83 1.47 -4.93 9.75
N GLN A 84 1.95 -6.15 10.00
CA GLN A 84 2.34 -7.09 8.94
C GLN A 84 1.14 -7.49 8.06
N ILE A 85 0.00 -7.86 8.67
CA ILE A 85 -1.22 -8.22 7.93
C ILE A 85 -1.71 -7.05 7.08
N ASN A 86 -1.83 -5.85 7.66
CA ASN A 86 -2.29 -4.67 6.93
C ASN A 86 -1.35 -4.31 5.78
N THR A 87 -0.03 -4.42 6.00
CA THR A 87 0.95 -4.16 4.95
C THR A 87 0.84 -5.17 3.80
N ALA A 88 0.76 -6.46 4.13
CA ALA A 88 0.61 -7.52 3.13
C ALA A 88 -0.70 -7.36 2.31
N LEU A 89 -1.81 -7.03 2.98
CA LEU A 89 -3.08 -6.75 2.32
C LEU A 89 -2.99 -5.55 1.38
N LEU A 90 -2.44 -4.44 1.85
CA LEU A 90 -2.29 -3.24 1.03
C LEU A 90 -1.44 -3.52 -0.22
N LEU A 91 -0.33 -4.24 -0.08
CA LEU A 91 0.53 -4.61 -1.20
C LEU A 91 -0.19 -5.48 -2.24
N GLU A 92 -1.06 -6.39 -1.80
CA GLU A 92 -1.86 -7.19 -2.73
C GLU A 92 -2.96 -6.35 -3.41
N LEU A 93 -3.63 -5.46 -2.68
CA LEU A 93 -4.64 -4.55 -3.28
C LEU A 93 -4.02 -3.60 -4.32
N LEU A 94 -2.84 -3.03 -4.02
CA LEU A 94 -2.12 -2.13 -4.94
C LEU A 94 -1.67 -2.81 -6.24
N ARG A 95 -1.52 -4.14 -6.23
CA ARG A 95 -1.14 -4.92 -7.43
C ARG A 95 -2.33 -5.27 -8.32
N LEU A 96 -3.55 -5.22 -7.79
CA LEU A 96 -4.75 -5.53 -8.55
C LEU A 96 -5.11 -4.36 -9.49
N ARG A 97 -5.62 -4.72 -10.67
CA ARG A 97 -6.19 -3.78 -11.64
C ARG A 97 -7.67 -3.54 -11.34
N ASP A 98 -8.20 -2.38 -11.71
CA ASP A 98 -9.65 -2.14 -11.63
C ASP A 98 -10.42 -3.20 -12.43
N LYS A 99 -11.62 -3.55 -11.97
CA LYS A 99 -12.50 -4.59 -12.53
C LYS A 99 -11.90 -6.00 -12.59
N THR A 100 -10.87 -6.29 -11.78
CA THR A 100 -10.37 -7.67 -11.68
C THR A 100 -11.47 -8.56 -11.08
N LYS A 101 -11.80 -9.67 -11.73
CA LYS A 101 -12.76 -10.65 -11.22
C LYS A 101 -12.08 -11.55 -10.19
N LEU A 102 -12.28 -11.26 -8.91
CA LEU A 102 -11.82 -12.10 -7.81
C LEU A 102 -12.72 -11.91 -6.58
N SER A 103 -12.72 -12.89 -5.69
CA SER A 103 -13.37 -12.78 -4.39
C SER A 103 -12.42 -12.21 -3.34
N LYS A 104 -12.98 -11.70 -2.23
CA LYS A 104 -12.19 -11.36 -1.04
C LYS A 104 -11.40 -12.56 -0.51
N TYR A 105 -11.99 -13.76 -0.61
CA TYR A 105 -11.36 -15.00 -0.17
C TYR A 105 -10.08 -15.31 -0.97
N ASP A 106 -10.05 -14.98 -2.26
CA ASP A 106 -8.84 -15.14 -3.08
C ASP A 106 -7.71 -14.24 -2.58
N ILE A 107 -8.01 -12.99 -2.19
CA ILE A 107 -7.04 -12.08 -1.58
C ILE A 107 -6.54 -12.66 -0.25
N ILE A 108 -7.46 -13.09 0.62
CA ILE A 108 -7.12 -13.64 1.93
C ILE A 108 -6.18 -14.84 1.78
N ARG A 109 -6.53 -15.79 0.90
CA ARG A 109 -5.71 -16.96 0.59
C ARG A 109 -4.35 -16.53 0.03
N LYS A 110 -4.32 -15.59 -0.92
CA LYS A 110 -3.07 -15.11 -1.50
C LYS A 110 -2.16 -14.46 -0.46
N VAL A 111 -2.71 -13.65 0.45
CA VAL A 111 -1.94 -13.05 1.55
C VAL A 111 -1.39 -14.12 2.48
N GLN A 112 -2.24 -15.07 2.90
CA GLN A 112 -1.86 -16.16 3.79
C GLN A 112 -0.71 -17.00 3.19
N HIS A 113 -0.86 -17.49 1.96
CA HIS A 113 0.14 -18.36 1.34
C HIS A 113 1.42 -17.62 0.90
N LYS A 114 1.33 -16.34 0.58
CA LYS A 114 2.50 -15.60 0.08
C LYS A 114 3.38 -15.05 1.21
N TYR A 115 2.75 -14.43 2.20
CA TYR A 115 3.48 -13.72 3.26
C TYR A 115 3.59 -14.54 4.54
N PHE A 116 2.64 -15.44 4.80
CA PHE A 116 2.50 -16.17 6.07
C PHE A 116 2.63 -17.70 5.93
N ILE A 117 3.29 -18.20 4.86
CA ILE A 117 3.39 -19.65 4.61
C ILE A 117 4.09 -20.42 5.76
N ASN A 118 5.08 -19.79 6.39
CA ASN A 118 5.87 -20.36 7.46
C ASN A 118 5.30 -20.04 8.86
N GLN A 119 4.27 -19.20 8.93
CA GLN A 119 3.59 -18.80 10.16
C GLN A 119 2.09 -18.63 9.85
N PRO A 120 1.36 -19.74 9.70
CA PRO A 120 -0.02 -19.71 9.23
C PRO A 120 -0.88 -18.92 10.21
N ILE A 121 -1.38 -17.78 9.74
CA ILE A 121 -2.34 -16.94 10.46
C ILE A 121 -3.75 -17.40 10.16
N GLY A 122 -4.64 -17.20 11.13
CA GLY A 122 -6.06 -17.45 10.94
C GLY A 122 -6.59 -16.61 9.79
N THR A 123 -7.37 -17.22 8.89
CA THR A 123 -8.05 -16.47 7.83
C THR A 123 -8.99 -15.41 8.39
N ARG A 124 -9.46 -15.59 9.63
CA ARG A 124 -10.26 -14.62 10.38
C ARG A 124 -9.56 -13.27 10.54
N ASP A 125 -8.29 -13.26 10.96
CA ASP A 125 -7.55 -12.02 11.24
C ASP A 125 -7.29 -11.23 9.95
N ILE A 126 -6.94 -11.94 8.87
CA ILE A 126 -6.81 -11.35 7.54
C ILE A 126 -8.16 -10.80 7.07
N THR A 127 -9.24 -11.56 7.28
CA THR A 127 -10.59 -11.17 6.86
C THR A 127 -11.05 -9.91 7.57
N GLU A 128 -10.87 -9.84 8.89
CA GLU A 128 -11.21 -8.68 9.70
C GLU A 128 -10.39 -7.45 9.26
N SER A 129 -9.08 -7.62 9.09
CA SER A 129 -8.17 -6.57 8.66
C SER A 129 -8.54 -6.04 7.26
N LEU A 130 -8.83 -6.94 6.31
CA LEU A 130 -9.28 -6.57 4.97
C LEU A 130 -10.61 -5.81 5.01
N ASN A 131 -11.60 -6.31 5.75
CA ASN A 131 -12.90 -5.65 5.85
C ASN A 131 -12.80 -4.28 6.53
N ARG A 132 -11.97 -4.16 7.58
CA ARG A 132 -11.69 -2.88 8.23
C ARG A 132 -11.02 -1.91 7.26
N MET A 133 -10.06 -2.40 6.48
CA MET A 133 -9.36 -1.59 5.49
C MET A 133 -10.33 -1.05 4.43
N LEU A 134 -11.11 -1.92 3.80
CA LEU A 134 -12.06 -1.56 2.75
C LEU A 134 -13.21 -0.67 3.25
N ARG A 135 -13.58 -0.73 4.53
CA ARG A 135 -14.71 0.05 5.07
C ARG A 135 -14.28 1.37 5.71
N LYS A 136 -13.10 1.43 6.32
CA LYS A 136 -12.72 2.56 7.19
C LYS A 136 -11.50 3.33 6.72
N THR A 137 -10.52 2.67 6.13
CA THR A 137 -9.22 3.32 5.86
C THR A 137 -8.89 3.45 4.39
N MET A 138 -9.45 2.63 3.51
CA MET A 138 -9.15 2.64 2.08
C MET A 138 -10.41 2.60 1.21
N VAL A 139 -11.56 2.96 1.77
CA VAL A 139 -12.87 2.88 1.08
C VAL A 139 -12.88 3.70 -0.22
N ASP A 140 -12.25 4.88 -0.21
CA ASP A 140 -12.16 5.75 -1.38
C ASP A 140 -11.18 5.24 -2.44
N TYR A 141 -10.33 4.27 -2.10
CA TYR A 141 -9.25 3.75 -2.94
C TYR A 141 -9.60 2.38 -3.52
N PHE A 142 -10.20 1.51 -2.69
CA PHE A 142 -10.44 0.10 -2.98
C PHE A 142 -11.79 -0.34 -2.43
N TRP A 143 -12.58 -1.03 -3.25
CA TRP A 143 -13.82 -1.66 -2.81
C TRP A 143 -14.13 -2.90 -3.64
N PHE A 144 -15.20 -3.59 -3.27
CA PHE A 144 -15.75 -4.70 -4.04
C PHE A 144 -17.15 -4.35 -4.50
N GLU A 145 -17.41 -4.61 -5.78
CA GLU A 145 -18.73 -4.51 -6.39
C GLU A 145 -19.12 -5.91 -6.86
N GLY A 146 -19.88 -6.62 -6.02
CA GLY A 146 -20.16 -8.05 -6.21
C GLY A 146 -18.86 -8.88 -6.20
N LYS A 147 -18.55 -9.52 -7.33
CA LYS A 147 -17.35 -10.35 -7.54
C LYS A 147 -16.20 -9.60 -8.24
N TYR A 148 -16.31 -8.28 -8.38
CA TYR A 148 -15.30 -7.46 -9.02
C TYR A 148 -14.60 -6.60 -7.97
N PHE A 149 -13.28 -6.69 -7.96
CA PHE A 149 -12.45 -5.73 -7.27
C PHE A 149 -12.47 -4.42 -8.04
N ARG A 150 -12.71 -3.33 -7.33
CA ARG A 150 -12.71 -1.98 -7.88
C ARG A 150 -11.60 -1.16 -7.26
N ARG A 151 -10.96 -0.36 -8.10
CA ARG A 151 -9.84 0.51 -7.73
C ARG A 151 -10.08 1.90 -8.30
N SER A 152 -10.08 2.90 -7.43
CA SER A 152 -10.16 4.31 -7.85
C SER A 152 -8.93 4.72 -8.63
N ASN A 153 -9.08 5.75 -9.46
CA ASN A 153 -7.95 6.46 -10.02
C ASN A 153 -7.36 7.37 -8.92
N PHE A 154 -6.16 7.07 -8.45
CA PHE A 154 -5.44 7.86 -7.45
C PHE A 154 -3.96 7.90 -7.80
N ASP A 155 -3.30 8.98 -7.38
CA ASP A 155 -1.85 9.08 -7.47
C ASP A 155 -1.16 8.28 -6.35
N LEU A 156 -0.08 7.57 -6.66
CA LEU A 156 0.68 6.75 -5.70
C LEU A 156 2.15 7.17 -5.66
N ARG A 157 2.56 7.79 -4.55
CA ARG A 157 3.98 8.09 -4.30
C ARG A 157 4.56 7.09 -3.29
N LEU A 158 5.69 6.49 -3.64
CA LEU A 158 6.46 5.63 -2.74
C LEU A 158 7.73 6.36 -2.30
N ILE A 159 7.99 6.36 -0.99
CA ILE A 159 9.16 6.96 -0.38
C ILE A 159 9.88 5.87 0.41
N GLU A 160 11.10 5.56 0.00
CA GLU A 160 11.98 4.68 0.73
C GLU A 160 12.77 5.46 1.78
N LEU A 161 12.83 4.92 2.99
CA LEU A 161 13.55 5.48 4.12
C LEU A 161 14.68 4.52 4.51
N PRO A 162 15.71 4.99 5.24
CA PRO A 162 16.78 4.13 5.72
C PRO A 162 16.22 2.89 6.44
N ASN A 163 16.84 1.74 6.20
CA ASN A 163 16.43 0.47 6.81
C ASN A 163 16.45 0.56 8.33
N ASN A 164 15.49 -0.11 8.99
CA ASN A 164 15.38 -0.16 10.45
C ASN A 164 15.25 1.21 11.14
N ALA A 165 14.86 2.26 10.41
CA ALA A 165 14.67 3.58 10.98
C ALA A 165 13.51 3.56 11.98
N ASN A 166 13.68 4.20 13.14
CA ASN A 166 12.61 4.34 14.11
C ASN A 166 11.64 5.44 13.66
N TYR A 167 10.36 5.09 13.49
CA TYR A 167 9.31 6.01 13.06
C TYR A 167 9.30 7.31 13.87
N ASP A 168 9.46 7.23 15.19
CA ASP A 168 9.33 8.39 16.07
C ASP A 168 10.44 9.43 15.83
N PHE A 169 11.63 9.00 15.39
CA PHE A 169 12.73 9.90 15.01
C PHE A 169 12.59 10.47 13.60
N ILE A 170 12.03 9.70 12.66
CA ILE A 170 11.95 10.13 11.27
C ILE A 170 10.59 10.69 10.88
N LYS A 171 9.62 10.74 11.80
CA LYS A 171 8.28 11.32 11.59
C LYS A 171 8.37 12.74 11.03
N ILE A 172 9.21 13.60 11.62
CA ILE A 172 9.39 14.98 11.18
C ILE A 172 9.93 15.02 9.74
N ASN A 173 10.89 14.15 9.41
CA ASN A 173 11.42 14.05 8.06
C ASN A 173 10.35 13.58 7.07
N ILE A 174 9.53 12.59 7.44
CA ILE A 174 8.40 12.15 6.60
C ILE A 174 7.41 13.30 6.42
N ASP A 175 7.07 14.03 7.47
CA ASP A 175 6.15 15.16 7.39
C ASP A 175 6.70 16.28 6.49
N ASN A 176 8.02 16.50 6.49
CA ASN A 176 8.70 17.45 5.58
C ASN A 176 8.73 16.96 4.12
N ILE A 177 8.92 15.67 3.88
CA ILE A 177 8.92 15.09 2.51
C ILE A 177 7.50 15.12 1.92
N ILE A 178 6.48 15.01 2.77
CA ILE A 178 5.06 14.96 2.41
C ILE A 178 4.41 16.37 2.50
N GLN A 179 5.20 17.43 2.36
CA GLN A 179 4.66 18.79 2.20
C GLN A 179 4.04 18.93 0.80
N PHE A 180 2.85 19.54 0.75
CA PHE A 180 2.13 19.91 -0.47
C PHE A 180 2.53 21.32 -0.90
#